data_AF-A0A538FJH8-F1
#
_entry.id   AF-A0A538FJH8-F1
#
_cell.length_a   1.000
_cell.length_b   1.000
_cell.length_c   1.000
_cell.angle_alpha   90.00
_cell.angle_beta   90.00
_cell.angle_gamma   90.00
#
_symmetry.space_group_name_H-M   'P 1'
#
loop_
_entity.id
_entity.type
_entity.pdbx_description
1 polymer ?
#
loop_
_entity_poly.entity_id
_entity_poly.type
_entity_poly.pdbx_seq_one_letter_code
_entity_poly.pdbx_strand_id
1 'polypeptide(L)'
;MRAGNEAGVETVGQRLRRLRQENGLSQRDLASPGVSYAYISRIEAGARRPSVKALRQLAPKLGVSVEYLETGRDLSDRDQRELRLSEAELTLRLEQDSPEAEAEFAALLAEAQAAGDAEAAARARAGLGELADRRGDFATAIEELEQARAAGVLSPLTHADLYATLARAYSASGQPRRAVEL
;
A
#
# COMPACT_ATOMS: atom_id res chain seq x y z
N MET A 1 -13.72 -20.52 -30.79
CA MET A 1 -13.33 -19.10 -30.64
C MET A 1 -13.77 -18.61 -29.27
N ARG A 2 -12.81 -18.17 -28.45
CA ARG A 2 -12.89 -17.06 -27.50
C ARG A 2 -11.46 -16.84 -26.98
N ALA A 3 -10.70 -16.06 -27.75
CA ALA A 3 -9.49 -15.42 -27.27
C ALA A 3 -9.93 -14.28 -26.37
N GLY A 4 -9.46 -14.27 -25.13
CA GLY A 4 -9.81 -13.28 -24.12
C GLY A 4 -8.61 -12.95 -23.24
N ASN A 5 -7.73 -12.10 -23.76
CA ASN A 5 -6.94 -11.10 -23.03
C ASN A 5 -6.40 -11.44 -21.62
N GLU A 6 -5.28 -12.18 -21.54
CA GLU A 6 -4.32 -12.14 -20.42
C GLU A 6 -3.05 -11.42 -20.89
N ALA A 7 -3.08 -10.09 -21.00
CA ALA A 7 -1.85 -9.29 -21.09
C ALA A 7 -1.24 -9.18 -19.68
N GLY A 8 -0.82 -10.31 -19.10
CA GLY A 8 -0.63 -10.48 -17.65
C GLY A 8 0.82 -10.55 -17.21
N VAL A 9 1.25 -9.54 -16.44
CA VAL A 9 2.42 -9.47 -15.53
C VAL A 9 3.73 -10.09 -16.04
N GLU A 10 4.71 -9.23 -16.36
CA GLU A 10 6.09 -9.66 -16.64
C GLU A 10 6.61 -10.58 -15.53
N THR A 11 7.01 -11.80 -15.89
CA THR A 11 7.61 -12.75 -14.93
C THR A 11 8.99 -12.28 -14.49
N VAL A 12 9.46 -12.74 -13.32
CA VAL A 12 10.83 -12.47 -12.84
C VAL A 12 11.92 -12.80 -13.87
N GLY A 13 11.74 -13.86 -14.67
CA GLY A 13 12.69 -14.25 -15.71
C GLY A 13 12.72 -13.28 -16.89
N GLN A 14 11.53 -12.84 -17.34
CA GLN A 14 11.41 -11.82 -18.40
C GLN A 14 11.99 -10.49 -17.93
N ARG A 15 11.70 -10.10 -16.69
CA ARG A 15 12.23 -8.89 -16.05
C ARG A 15 13.74 -8.91 -15.93
N LEU A 16 14.29 -10.00 -15.44
CA LEU A 16 15.74 -10.21 -15.37
C LEU A 16 16.38 -10.05 -16.75
N ARG A 17 15.82 -10.68 -17.78
CA ARG A 17 16.32 -10.59 -19.15
C ARG A 17 16.23 -9.17 -19.69
N ARG A 18 15.11 -8.49 -19.50
CA ARG A 18 14.88 -7.12 -19.96
C ARG A 18 15.87 -6.15 -19.30
N LEU A 19 15.93 -6.11 -17.97
CA LEU A 19 16.85 -5.25 -17.21
C LEU A 19 18.31 -5.52 -17.60
N ARG A 20 18.68 -6.79 -17.80
CA ARG A 20 20.01 -7.16 -18.26
C ARG A 20 20.33 -6.54 -19.62
N GLN A 21 19.39 -6.63 -20.57
CA GLN A 21 19.57 -6.10 -21.92
C GLN A 21 19.60 -4.57 -21.94
N GLU A 22 18.74 -3.91 -21.15
CA GLU A 22 18.72 -2.45 -20.98
C GLU A 22 20.05 -1.92 -20.43
N ASN A 23 20.68 -2.68 -19.53
CA ASN A 23 22.02 -2.38 -19.00
C ASN A 23 23.18 -2.82 -19.91
N GLY A 24 22.91 -3.38 -21.10
CA GLY A 24 23.94 -3.86 -22.02
C GLY A 24 24.76 -5.06 -21.51
N LEU A 25 24.26 -5.79 -20.52
CA LEU A 25 24.99 -6.88 -19.86
C LEU A 25 24.74 -8.22 -20.56
N SER A 26 25.77 -9.07 -20.63
CA SER A 26 25.59 -10.49 -20.96
C SER A 26 25.18 -11.30 -19.72
N GLN A 27 24.69 -12.53 -19.92
CA GLN A 27 24.41 -13.45 -18.79
C GLN A 27 25.68 -13.78 -17.98
N ARG A 28 26.86 -13.71 -18.62
CA ARG A 28 28.14 -13.92 -17.95
C ARG A 28 28.53 -12.75 -17.05
N ASP A 29 28.19 -11.52 -17.45
CA ASP A 29 28.47 -10.32 -16.65
C ASP A 29 27.65 -10.29 -15.35
N LEU A 30 26.42 -10.82 -15.40
CA LEU A 30 25.60 -11.01 -14.20
C LEU A 30 26.05 -12.16 -13.30
N ALA A 31 26.74 -13.17 -13.84
CA ALA A 31 27.18 -14.31 -13.06
C ALA A 31 28.11 -13.89 -11.90
N SER A 32 28.03 -14.59 -10.78
CA SER A 32 28.84 -14.35 -9.58
C SER A 32 29.00 -15.64 -8.79
N PRO A 33 29.91 -15.70 -7.79
CA PRO A 33 30.02 -16.87 -6.93
C PRO A 33 28.66 -17.25 -6.32
N GLY A 34 28.17 -18.45 -6.64
CA GLY A 34 26.87 -18.97 -6.21
C GLY A 34 25.71 -18.76 -7.21
N VAL A 35 25.88 -17.93 -8.24
CA VAL A 35 24.89 -17.71 -9.33
C VAL A 35 25.61 -17.83 -10.68
N SER A 36 25.53 -19.01 -11.29
CA SER A 36 26.18 -19.28 -12.57
C SER A 36 25.40 -18.71 -13.76
N TYR A 37 26.08 -18.47 -14.88
CA TYR A 37 25.42 -18.03 -16.13
C TYR A 37 24.34 -19.02 -16.59
N ALA A 38 24.58 -20.33 -16.42
CA ALA A 38 23.62 -21.38 -16.78
C ALA A 38 22.37 -21.36 -15.88
N TYR A 39 22.52 -20.95 -14.62
CA TYR A 39 21.39 -20.72 -13.73
C TYR A 39 20.60 -19.47 -14.15
N ILE A 40 21.28 -18.36 -14.47
CA ILE A 40 20.66 -17.13 -15.02
C ILE A 40 19.88 -17.44 -16.30
N SER A 41 20.48 -18.18 -17.23
CA SER A 41 19.82 -18.60 -18.48
C SER A 41 18.53 -19.38 -18.22
N ARG A 42 18.52 -20.29 -17.25
CA ARG A 42 17.31 -21.04 -16.87
C ARG A 42 16.26 -20.17 -16.18
N ILE A 43 16.68 -19.14 -15.43
CA ILE A 43 15.75 -18.15 -14.85
C ILE A 43 15.11 -17.31 -15.96
N GLU A 44 15.90 -16.77 -16.88
CA GLU A 44 15.42 -15.95 -18.01
C GLU A 44 14.47 -16.73 -18.93
N ALA A 45 14.67 -18.04 -19.06
CA ALA A 45 13.79 -18.94 -19.82
C ALA A 45 12.52 -19.37 -19.04
N GLY A 46 12.36 -18.94 -17.78
CA GLY A 46 11.24 -19.35 -16.92
C GLY A 46 11.34 -20.78 -16.39
N ALA A 47 12.40 -21.52 -16.76
CA ALA A 47 12.61 -22.92 -16.37
C ALA A 47 13.01 -23.08 -14.89
N ARG A 48 13.36 -21.98 -14.20
CA ARG A 48 13.73 -22.02 -12.79
C ARG A 48 13.36 -20.73 -12.07
N ARG A 49 12.71 -20.84 -10.91
CA ARG A 49 12.54 -19.70 -10.01
C ARG A 49 13.85 -19.36 -9.30
N PRO A 50 14.24 -18.07 -9.24
CA PRO A 50 15.41 -17.65 -8.48
C PRO A 50 15.14 -17.82 -6.97
N SER A 51 16.19 -18.11 -6.20
CA SER A 51 16.11 -18.03 -4.74
C SER A 51 16.26 -16.58 -4.27
N VAL A 52 15.80 -16.26 -3.05
CA VAL A 52 16.02 -14.94 -2.42
C VAL A 52 17.51 -14.57 -2.39
N LYS A 53 18.39 -15.54 -2.14
CA LYS A 53 19.86 -15.33 -2.20
C LYS A 53 20.32 -14.90 -3.59
N ALA A 54 19.80 -15.54 -4.64
CA ALA A 54 20.14 -15.18 -6.01
C ALA A 54 19.61 -13.79 -6.39
N LEU A 55 18.37 -13.46 -5.99
CA LEU A 55 17.79 -12.13 -6.20
C LEU A 55 18.62 -11.04 -5.53
N ARG A 56 19.05 -11.24 -4.28
CA ARG A 56 19.95 -10.32 -3.55
C ARG A 56 21.31 -10.11 -4.23
N GLN A 57 21.80 -11.10 -4.98
CA GLN A 57 23.05 -10.97 -5.74
C GLN A 57 22.85 -10.31 -7.11
N LEU A 58 21.69 -10.52 -7.75
CA LEU A 58 21.39 -10.01 -9.09
C LEU A 58 20.90 -8.56 -9.07
N ALA A 59 20.02 -8.20 -8.11
CA ALA A 59 19.37 -6.89 -8.08
C ALA A 59 20.35 -5.71 -8.03
N PRO A 60 21.42 -5.71 -7.19
CA PRO A 60 22.40 -4.62 -7.18
C PRO A 60 23.15 -4.45 -8.50
N LYS A 61 23.42 -5.53 -9.23
CA LYS A 61 24.08 -5.49 -10.55
C LYS A 61 23.18 -4.92 -11.64
N LEU A 62 21.87 -4.96 -11.44
CA LEU A 62 20.85 -4.44 -12.36
C LEU A 62 20.37 -3.04 -11.95
N GLY A 63 20.86 -2.51 -10.82
CA GLY A 63 20.47 -1.20 -10.31
C GLY A 63 19.04 -1.12 -9.78
N VAL A 64 18.44 -2.25 -9.36
CA VAL A 64 17.05 -2.31 -8.88
C VAL A 64 16.96 -2.89 -7.48
N SER A 65 15.81 -2.73 -6.82
CA SER A 65 15.52 -3.39 -5.55
C SER A 65 15.29 -4.89 -5.75
N VAL A 66 15.48 -5.68 -4.68
CA VAL A 66 15.19 -7.12 -4.68
C VAL A 66 13.70 -7.36 -4.91
N GLU A 67 12.87 -6.53 -4.27
CA GLU A 67 11.41 -6.56 -4.41
C GLU A 67 10.99 -6.33 -5.86
N TYR A 68 11.50 -5.28 -6.50
CA TYR A 68 11.22 -5.02 -7.92
C TYR A 68 11.68 -6.16 -8.81
N LEU A 69 12.88 -6.70 -8.58
CA LEU A 69 13.35 -7.83 -9.37
C LEU A 69 12.45 -9.05 -9.20
N GLU A 70 11.89 -9.30 -8.02
CA GLU A 70 11.01 -10.44 -7.72
C GLU A 70 9.57 -10.23 -8.20
N THR A 71 8.92 -9.16 -7.76
CA THR A 71 7.49 -8.92 -7.94
C THR A 71 7.19 -7.94 -9.07
N GLY A 72 8.14 -7.09 -9.45
CA GLY A 72 7.97 -6.03 -10.44
C GLY A 72 7.43 -4.75 -9.85
N ARG A 73 7.34 -4.68 -8.53
CA ARG A 73 6.87 -3.53 -7.75
C ARG A 73 8.05 -2.89 -7.06
N ASP A 74 8.23 -1.58 -7.20
CA ASP A 74 9.36 -0.85 -6.59
C ASP A 74 9.25 -0.76 -5.07
N LEU A 75 8.01 -0.76 -4.58
CA LEU A 75 7.64 -0.68 -3.18
C LEU A 75 6.92 -1.97 -2.78
N SER A 76 7.08 -2.39 -1.51
CA SER A 76 6.24 -3.45 -0.98
C SER A 76 4.76 -3.01 -1.02
N ASP A 77 3.83 -3.97 -1.07
CA ASP A 77 2.40 -3.64 -1.09
C ASP A 77 1.98 -2.79 0.12
N ARG A 78 2.67 -2.96 1.25
CA ARG A 78 2.49 -2.12 2.44
C ARG A 78 2.97 -0.68 2.20
N ASP A 79 4.17 -0.50 1.67
CA ASP A 79 4.71 0.84 1.42
C ASP A 79 3.90 1.60 0.35
N GLN A 80 3.33 0.88 -0.63
CA GLN A 80 2.41 1.48 -1.60
C GLN A 80 1.12 1.97 -0.95
N ARG A 81 0.52 1.18 -0.06
CA ARG A 81 -0.67 1.61 0.70
C ARG A 81 -0.35 2.80 1.60
N GLU A 82 0.79 2.76 2.29
CA GLU A 82 1.26 3.85 3.16
C GLU A 82 1.39 5.17 2.40
N LEU A 83 1.96 5.13 1.18
CA LEU A 83 2.11 6.29 0.32
C LEU A 83 0.75 6.84 -0.13
N ARG A 84 -0.13 5.96 -0.65
CA ARG A 84 -1.48 6.32 -1.09
C ARG A 84 -2.34 6.89 0.05
N LEU A 85 -2.23 6.33 1.25
CA LEU A 85 -2.88 6.86 2.46
C LEU A 85 -2.41 8.29 2.76
N SER A 86 -1.10 8.50 2.76
CA SER A 86 -0.52 9.81 3.05
C SER A 86 -0.93 10.87 2.01
N GLU A 87 -1.07 10.48 0.75
CA GLU A 87 -1.60 11.33 -0.32
C GLU A 87 -3.08 11.65 -0.11
N ALA A 88 -3.93 10.65 0.15
CA ALA A 88 -5.35 10.86 0.43
C ALA A 88 -5.59 11.75 1.66
N GLU A 89 -4.78 11.59 2.73
CA GLU A 89 -4.81 12.45 3.92
C GLU A 89 -4.41 13.89 3.60
N LEU A 90 -3.45 14.09 2.70
CA LEU A 90 -3.07 15.43 2.24
C LEU A 90 -4.21 16.07 1.44
N THR A 91 -4.82 15.34 0.50
CA THR A 91 -5.98 15.79 -0.27
C THR A 91 -7.13 16.20 0.65
N LEU A 92 -7.46 15.35 1.63
CA LEU A 92 -8.46 15.66 2.65
C LEU A 92 -8.17 16.96 3.40
N ARG A 93 -6.91 17.22 3.77
CA ARG A 93 -6.53 18.46 4.48
C ARG A 93 -6.62 19.71 3.60
N LEU A 94 -6.37 19.57 2.30
CA LEU A 94 -6.29 20.70 1.36
C LEU A 94 -7.63 21.04 0.72
N GLU A 95 -8.51 20.05 0.52
CA GLU A 95 -9.77 20.20 -0.20
C GLU A 95 -10.96 20.04 0.76
N GLN A 96 -11.98 20.90 0.62
CA GLN A 96 -13.14 20.86 1.53
C GLN A 96 -14.10 19.70 1.24
N ASP A 97 -14.28 19.37 -0.04
CA ASP A 97 -15.13 18.28 -0.53
C ASP A 97 -14.34 17.52 -1.59
N SER A 98 -14.03 16.25 -1.31
CA SER A 98 -13.16 15.43 -2.15
C SER A 98 -13.74 14.01 -2.25
N PRO A 99 -14.70 13.78 -3.16
CA PRO A 99 -15.23 12.44 -3.42
C PRO A 99 -14.15 11.48 -3.92
N GLU A 100 -13.09 12.00 -4.54
CA GLU A 100 -11.91 11.24 -4.92
C GLU A 100 -11.17 10.71 -3.69
N ALA A 101 -10.94 11.55 -2.67
CA ALA A 101 -10.32 11.10 -1.42
C ALA A 101 -11.20 10.06 -0.70
N GLU A 102 -12.52 10.23 -0.71
CA GLU A 102 -13.45 9.24 -0.14
C GLU A 102 -13.33 7.89 -0.83
N ALA A 103 -13.37 7.87 -2.16
CA ALA A 103 -13.22 6.66 -2.94
C ALA A 103 -11.87 5.98 -2.69
N GLU A 104 -10.80 6.76 -2.58
CA GLU A 104 -9.45 6.26 -2.30
C GLU A 104 -9.34 5.66 -0.90
N PHE A 105 -9.87 6.32 0.13
CA PHE A 105 -9.89 5.76 1.49
C PHE A 105 -10.71 4.47 1.57
N ALA A 106 -11.86 4.40 0.88
CA ALA A 106 -12.67 3.18 0.83
C ALA A 106 -11.92 2.01 0.17
N ALA A 107 -11.20 2.26 -0.92
CA ALA A 107 -10.36 1.27 -1.58
C ALA A 107 -9.20 0.82 -0.67
N LEU A 108 -8.48 1.76 -0.06
CA LEU A 108 -7.37 1.47 0.85
C LEU A 108 -7.81 0.69 2.09
N LEU A 109 -8.99 0.98 2.62
CA LEU A 109 -9.57 0.21 3.73
C LEU A 109 -9.79 -1.26 3.34
N ALA A 110 -10.40 -1.52 2.17
CA ALA A 110 -10.65 -2.87 1.70
C ALA A 110 -9.33 -3.64 1.45
N GLU A 111 -8.35 -2.99 0.81
CA GLU A 111 -7.03 -3.56 0.58
C GLU A 111 -6.28 -3.87 1.88
N ALA A 112 -6.29 -2.93 2.83
CA ALA A 112 -5.64 -3.09 4.12
C ALA A 112 -6.27 -4.23 4.93
N GLN A 113 -7.60 -4.34 4.94
CA GLN A 113 -8.31 -5.44 5.59
C GLN A 113 -7.96 -6.80 4.97
N ALA A 114 -7.93 -6.88 3.64
CA ALA A 114 -7.55 -8.11 2.94
C ALA A 114 -6.09 -8.52 3.24
N ALA A 115 -5.21 -7.54 3.46
CA ALA A 115 -3.81 -7.76 3.81
C ALA A 115 -3.56 -7.95 5.32
N GLY A 116 -4.56 -7.78 6.18
CA GLY A 116 -4.40 -7.78 7.64
C GLY A 116 -3.59 -6.59 8.19
N ASP A 117 -3.54 -5.50 7.45
CA ASP A 117 -2.78 -4.28 7.76
C ASP A 117 -3.62 -3.35 8.65
N ALA A 118 -3.62 -3.61 9.97
CA ALA A 118 -4.49 -2.94 10.93
C ALA A 118 -4.23 -1.43 11.03
N GLU A 119 -2.99 -1.00 10.87
CA GLU A 119 -2.60 0.42 10.91
C GLU A 119 -3.14 1.19 9.70
N ALA A 120 -2.93 0.65 8.49
CA ALA A 120 -3.46 1.23 7.26
C ALA A 120 -5.01 1.26 7.28
N ALA A 121 -5.65 0.19 7.75
CA ALA A 121 -7.10 0.14 7.88
C ALA A 121 -7.62 1.21 8.85
N ALA A 122 -6.99 1.38 10.02
CA ALA A 122 -7.40 2.38 10.99
C ALA A 122 -7.28 3.82 10.44
N ARG A 123 -6.19 4.12 9.72
CA ARG A 123 -6.00 5.43 9.07
C ARG A 123 -7.05 5.69 7.98
N ALA A 124 -7.33 4.69 7.14
CA ALA A 124 -8.36 4.81 6.10
C ALA A 124 -9.75 5.11 6.71
N ARG A 125 -10.11 4.41 7.78
CA ARG A 125 -11.35 4.69 8.53
C ARG A 125 -11.38 6.09 9.12
N ALA A 126 -10.26 6.57 9.67
CA ALA A 126 -10.17 7.93 10.19
C ALA A 126 -10.47 8.98 9.10
N GLY A 127 -9.91 8.80 7.90
CA GLY A 127 -10.19 9.66 6.75
C GLY A 127 -11.66 9.64 6.34
N LEU A 128 -12.29 8.45 6.25
CA LEU A 128 -13.72 8.31 5.95
C LEU A 128 -14.60 8.98 7.01
N GLY A 129 -14.26 8.81 8.29
CA GLY A 129 -14.98 9.43 9.39
C GLY A 129 -14.89 10.96 9.38
N GLU A 130 -13.74 11.53 9.03
CA GLU A 130 -13.59 12.98 8.88
C GLU A 130 -14.39 13.51 7.68
N LEU A 131 -14.39 12.81 6.54
CA LEU A 131 -15.21 13.17 5.39
C LEU A 131 -16.71 13.10 5.70
N ALA A 132 -17.15 12.12 6.51
CA ALA A 132 -18.52 12.04 7.00
C ALA A 132 -18.88 13.21 7.93
N ASP A 133 -17.99 13.59 8.86
CA ASP A 133 -18.17 14.74 9.76
C ASP A 133 -18.36 16.04 8.96
N ARG A 134 -17.54 16.27 7.92
CA ARG A 134 -17.64 17.45 7.05
C ARG A 134 -18.97 17.57 6.32
N ARG A 135 -19.62 16.43 6.01
CA ARG A 135 -20.95 16.37 5.39
C ARG A 135 -22.09 16.43 6.41
N GLY A 136 -21.76 16.48 7.71
CA GLY A 136 -22.74 16.45 8.79
C GLY A 136 -23.35 15.06 9.05
N ASP A 137 -22.81 14.00 8.43
CA ASP A 137 -23.21 12.63 8.72
C ASP A 137 -22.47 12.12 9.97
N PHE A 138 -22.89 12.64 11.13
CA PHE A 138 -22.26 12.33 12.41
C PHE A 138 -22.41 10.85 12.81
N ALA A 139 -23.43 10.15 12.31
CA ALA A 139 -23.61 8.74 12.60
C ALA A 139 -22.49 7.91 11.98
N THR A 140 -22.27 8.08 10.67
CA THR A 140 -21.16 7.43 9.95
C THR A 140 -19.80 7.89 10.48
N ALA A 141 -19.64 9.18 10.79
CA ALA A 141 -18.41 9.70 11.37
C ALA A 141 -18.04 9.00 12.69
N ILE A 142 -19.00 8.85 13.61
CA ILE A 142 -18.80 8.17 14.89
C ILE A 142 -18.43 6.71 14.67
N GLU A 143 -19.15 6.01 13.79
CA GLU A 143 -18.91 4.59 13.51
C GLU A 143 -17.48 4.37 13.01
N GLU A 144 -17.05 5.12 12.00
CA GLU A 144 -15.73 4.95 11.39
C GLU A 144 -14.60 5.33 12.35
N LEU A 145 -14.73 6.44 13.07
CA LEU A 145 -13.70 6.90 14.01
C LEU A 145 -13.58 6.00 15.24
N GLU A 146 -14.68 5.42 15.74
CA GLU A 146 -14.62 4.42 16.82
C GLU A 146 -13.96 3.12 16.36
N GLN A 147 -14.22 2.67 15.12
CA GLN A 147 -13.53 1.51 14.56
C GLN A 147 -12.04 1.77 14.35
N ALA A 148 -11.66 2.98 13.92
CA ALA A 148 -10.27 3.41 13.83
C ALA A 148 -9.59 3.41 15.21
N ARG A 149 -10.26 3.94 16.23
CA ARG A 149 -9.76 3.97 17.62
C ARG A 149 -9.61 2.58 18.23
N ALA A 150 -10.59 1.70 18.01
CA ALA A 150 -10.62 0.34 18.55
C ALA A 150 -9.47 -0.53 18.05
N ALA A 151 -8.85 -0.20 16.91
CA ALA A 151 -7.65 -0.88 16.43
C ALA A 151 -6.45 -0.72 17.37
N GLY A 152 -6.44 0.28 18.26
CA GLY A 152 -5.38 0.47 19.27
C GLY A 152 -4.02 0.89 18.71
N VAL A 153 -3.96 1.17 17.40
CA VAL A 153 -2.75 1.59 16.67
C VAL A 153 -2.63 3.11 16.58
N LEU A 154 -3.74 3.84 16.72
CA LEU A 154 -3.77 5.31 16.66
C LEU A 154 -3.83 5.91 18.07
N SER A 155 -2.88 6.78 18.40
CA SER A 155 -2.83 7.46 19.69
C SER A 155 -3.33 8.91 19.59
N PRO A 156 -3.86 9.49 20.69
CA PRO A 156 -4.22 10.92 20.72
C PRO A 156 -3.05 11.85 20.40
N LEU A 157 -1.81 11.45 20.75
CA LEU A 157 -0.61 12.25 20.48
C LEU A 157 -0.25 12.28 19.00
N THR A 158 -0.55 11.20 18.27
CA THR A 158 -0.21 11.07 16.84
C THR A 158 -1.37 11.45 15.92
N HIS A 159 -2.61 11.41 16.41
CA HIS A 159 -3.83 11.61 15.62
C HIS A 159 -4.83 12.52 16.34
N ALA A 160 -4.38 13.68 16.83
CA ALA A 160 -5.23 14.63 17.56
C ALA A 160 -6.49 15.04 16.78
N ASP A 161 -6.38 15.21 15.46
CA ASP A 161 -7.49 15.57 14.58
C ASP A 161 -8.62 14.54 14.59
N LEU A 162 -8.29 13.24 14.69
CA LEU A 162 -9.28 12.14 14.81
C LEU A 162 -10.12 12.32 16.07
N TYR A 163 -9.46 12.49 17.23
CA TYR A 163 -10.14 12.60 18.52
C TYR A 163 -10.94 13.90 18.61
N ALA A 164 -10.40 15.01 18.07
CA ALA A 164 -11.14 16.26 17.98
C ALA A 164 -12.41 16.12 17.13
N THR A 165 -12.32 15.44 15.99
CA THR A 165 -13.46 15.17 15.11
C THR A 165 -14.50 14.27 15.78
N LEU A 166 -14.07 13.19 16.43
CA LEU A 166 -14.99 12.29 17.15
C LEU A 166 -15.70 13.01 18.31
N ALA A 167 -14.99 13.85 19.07
CA ALA A 167 -15.59 14.66 20.14
C ALA A 167 -16.63 15.65 19.61
N ARG A 168 -16.37 16.29 18.46
CA ARG A 168 -17.36 17.16 17.80
C ARG A 168 -18.58 16.36 17.33
N ALA A 169 -18.38 15.22 16.67
CA ALA A 169 -19.47 14.37 16.19
C ALA A 169 -20.35 13.85 17.36
N TYR A 170 -19.75 13.47 18.49
CA TYR A 170 -20.50 13.15 19.70
C TYR A 170 -21.31 14.32 20.24
N SER A 171 -20.71 15.52 20.28
CA SER A 171 -21.40 16.71 20.77
C SER A 171 -22.59 17.07 19.87
N ALA A 172 -22.40 17.01 18.55
CA ALA A 172 -23.43 17.29 17.55
C ALA A 172 -24.58 16.26 17.55
N SER A 173 -24.28 15.00 17.89
CA SER A 173 -25.28 13.92 18.01
C SER A 173 -25.93 13.81 19.40
N GLY A 174 -25.71 14.78 20.29
CA GLY A 174 -26.33 14.81 21.63
C GLY A 174 -25.71 13.84 22.64
N GLN A 175 -24.46 13.41 22.42
CA GLN A 175 -23.69 12.52 23.30
C GLN A 175 -22.48 13.21 23.97
N PRO A 176 -22.62 14.41 24.58
CA PRO A 176 -21.48 15.19 25.07
C PRO A 176 -20.68 14.53 26.19
N ARG A 177 -21.27 13.60 26.97
CA ARG A 177 -20.53 12.83 27.98
C ARG A 177 -19.44 11.96 27.34
N ARG A 178 -19.73 11.31 26.21
CA ARG A 178 -18.74 10.52 25.48
C ARG A 178 -17.61 11.38 24.92
N ALA A 179 -17.91 12.62 24.53
CA ALA A 179 -16.89 13.56 24.07
C ALA A 179 -15.86 13.92 25.16
N VAL A 180 -16.27 13.97 26.43
CA VAL A 180 -15.39 14.27 27.58
C VAL A 180 -14.54 13.05 27.98
N GLU A 181 -14.97 11.84 27.63
CA GLU A 181 -14.31 10.58 28.00
C GLU A 181 -13.23 10.12 26.99
N LEU A 182 -13.07 10.84 25.88
CA LEU A 182 -12.05 10.61 24.85
C LEU A 182 -10.65 11.02 25.31
#